data_AF-A0A7J5CEA9-F1
#
_entry.id   AF-A0A7J5CEA9-F1
#
_cell.length_a   1.000
_cell.length_b   1.000
_cell.length_c   1.000
_cell.angle_alpha   90.00
_cell.angle_beta   90.00
_cell.angle_gamma   90.00
#
_symmetry.space_group_name_H-M   'P 1'
#
loop_
_entity.id
_entity.type
_entity.pdbx_description
1 polymer ?
#
loop_
_entity_poly.entity_id
_entity_poly.type
_entity_poly.pdbx_seq_one_letter_code
_entity_poly.pdbx_strand_id
1 'polypeptide(L)'
;VPGAGPRLVAANVRPGTRDMTVAAALTRDEARAAMETGIRIAGELVDAGAGILLTGDMGIGNTTPAAALIAAFTGVDPAAATGRGTGVDDETYARKVGVVRAALDRHAPDPADPLGVLATVGGLEHAALAGLVLGAAARRVPVLLDGVIAVSAALAAAAFAPDAVGAMVAGHRSAEPGATAALRHLGLDPLIDLGLRLGEGTGALLALPVVTGAVRVLHEVATFDSAGVAEK
;
A
#
# COMPACT_ATOMS: atom_id res chain seq x y z
N VAL A 1 -18.07 -10.05 -14.61
CA VAL A 1 -18.50 -10.98 -13.53
C VAL A 1 -20.00 -10.79 -13.34
N PRO A 2 -20.85 -11.82 -13.56
CA PRO A 2 -22.27 -11.71 -13.26
C PRO A 2 -22.43 -11.48 -11.75
N GLY A 3 -23.08 -10.39 -11.35
CA GLY A 3 -23.26 -10.01 -9.93
C GLY A 3 -22.46 -8.79 -9.44
N ALA A 4 -21.80 -8.04 -10.34
CA ALA A 4 -21.22 -6.75 -9.98
C ALA A 4 -22.31 -5.77 -9.53
N GLY A 5 -22.40 -5.48 -8.22
CA GLY A 5 -23.27 -4.42 -7.72
C GLY A 5 -22.87 -3.05 -8.31
N PRO A 6 -23.73 -2.02 -8.22
CA PRO A 6 -23.54 -0.74 -8.91
C PRO A 6 -22.26 0.04 -8.54
N ARG A 7 -21.50 -0.41 -7.54
CA ARG A 7 -20.24 0.21 -7.08
C ARG A 7 -18.97 -0.56 -7.43
N LEU A 8 -19.07 -1.71 -8.12
CA LEU A 8 -17.89 -2.47 -8.53
C LEU A 8 -17.35 -1.96 -9.88
N VAL A 9 -16.12 -1.47 -9.89
CA VAL A 9 -15.43 -1.08 -11.14
C VAL A 9 -14.89 -2.33 -11.83
N ALA A 10 -15.38 -2.62 -13.04
CA ALA A 10 -14.93 -3.75 -13.83
C ALA A 10 -13.62 -3.41 -14.59
N ALA A 11 -12.48 -3.59 -13.94
CA ALA A 11 -11.15 -3.31 -14.49
C ALA A 11 -10.20 -4.51 -14.37
N ASN A 12 -10.67 -5.69 -14.76
CA ASN A 12 -9.88 -6.91 -14.68
C ASN A 12 -8.83 -6.93 -15.81
N VAL A 13 -7.55 -6.85 -15.45
CA VAL A 13 -6.42 -6.97 -16.38
C VAL A 13 -6.18 -8.42 -16.77
N ARG A 14 -6.31 -9.36 -15.82
CA ARG A 14 -6.16 -10.81 -16.05
C ARG A 14 -6.72 -11.64 -14.89
N PRO A 15 -7.12 -12.91 -15.13
CA PRO A 15 -7.63 -13.80 -14.08
C PRO A 15 -6.50 -14.36 -13.20
N GLY A 16 -6.05 -13.56 -12.22
CA GLY A 16 -4.99 -13.93 -11.28
C GLY A 16 -3.58 -13.84 -11.88
N THR A 17 -2.58 -13.66 -11.02
CA THR A 17 -1.17 -13.60 -11.42
C THR A 17 -0.60 -14.98 -11.75
N ARG A 18 0.58 -15.02 -12.38
CA ARG A 18 1.38 -16.25 -12.50
C ARG A 18 2.07 -16.51 -11.16
N ASP A 19 2.43 -17.76 -10.92
CA ASP A 19 3.29 -18.10 -9.77
C ASP A 19 4.67 -17.47 -9.95
N MET A 20 4.98 -16.50 -9.09
CA MET A 20 6.24 -15.76 -9.11
C MET A 20 7.48 -16.64 -8.88
N THR A 21 7.32 -17.85 -8.33
CA THR A 21 8.45 -18.80 -8.18
C THR A 21 8.81 -19.52 -9.48
N VAL A 22 7.92 -19.48 -10.49
CA VAL A 22 8.08 -20.19 -11.76
C VAL A 22 8.28 -19.21 -12.94
N ALA A 23 7.57 -18.09 -12.94
CA ALA A 23 7.65 -17.06 -13.98
C ALA A 23 7.37 -15.68 -13.38
N ALA A 24 7.56 -14.59 -14.14
CA ALA A 24 7.13 -13.28 -13.67
C ALA A 24 5.62 -13.25 -13.40
N ALA A 25 5.20 -12.72 -12.24
CA ALA A 25 3.80 -12.67 -11.82
C ALA A 25 2.90 -12.03 -12.89
N LEU A 26 3.39 -10.96 -13.51
CA LEU A 26 2.76 -10.17 -14.56
C LEU A 26 3.75 -9.92 -15.71
N THR A 27 3.24 -9.64 -16.90
CA THR A 27 4.04 -8.92 -17.90
C THR A 27 4.17 -7.46 -17.50
N ARG A 28 5.15 -6.73 -18.07
CA ARG A 28 5.26 -5.28 -17.83
C ARG A 28 3.99 -4.52 -18.26
N ASP A 29 3.36 -4.96 -19.34
CA ASP A 29 2.12 -4.36 -19.84
C ASP A 29 0.93 -4.66 -18.92
N GLU A 30 0.85 -5.87 -18.36
CA GLU A 30 -0.16 -6.22 -17.35
C GLU A 30 0.03 -5.38 -16.07
N ALA A 31 1.27 -5.22 -15.59
CA ALA A 31 1.58 -4.38 -14.43
C ALA A 31 1.25 -2.90 -14.70
N ARG A 32 1.62 -2.39 -15.88
CA ARG A 32 1.28 -1.03 -16.32
C ARG A 32 -0.22 -0.82 -16.38
N ALA A 33 -0.98 -1.72 -17.01
CA ALA A 33 -2.43 -1.62 -17.12
C ALA A 33 -3.12 -1.62 -15.74
N ALA A 34 -2.60 -2.39 -14.78
CA ALA A 34 -3.08 -2.37 -13.41
C ALA A 34 -2.77 -1.03 -12.71
N MET A 35 -1.56 -0.48 -12.88
CA MET A 35 -1.23 0.86 -12.38
C MET A 35 -2.11 1.95 -12.99
N GLU A 36 -2.29 1.95 -14.31
CA GLU A 36 -3.13 2.91 -15.02
C GLU A 36 -4.58 2.83 -14.54
N THR A 37 -5.06 1.64 -14.18
CA THR A 37 -6.37 1.47 -13.52
C THR A 37 -6.42 2.22 -12.18
N GLY A 38 -5.39 2.08 -11.34
CA GLY A 38 -5.28 2.82 -10.09
C GLY A 38 -5.24 4.34 -10.27
N ILE A 39 -4.44 4.82 -11.22
CA ILE A 39 -4.32 6.25 -11.56
C ILE A 39 -5.67 6.81 -12.01
N ARG A 40 -6.36 6.11 -12.91
CA ARG A 40 -7.68 6.50 -13.40
C ARG A 40 -8.70 6.58 -12.26
N ILE A 41 -8.76 5.56 -11.40
CA ILE A 41 -9.70 5.53 -10.27
C ILE A 41 -9.41 6.67 -9.28
N ALA A 42 -8.13 6.95 -8.98
CA ALA A 42 -7.77 8.09 -8.14
C ALA A 42 -8.27 9.42 -8.75
N GLY A 43 -8.07 9.61 -10.06
CA GLY A 43 -8.57 10.77 -10.79
C GLY A 43 -10.10 10.90 -10.68
N GLU A 44 -10.84 9.83 -10.97
CA GLU A 44 -12.30 9.79 -10.89
C GLU A 44 -12.83 10.13 -9.49
N LEU A 45 -12.21 9.60 -8.43
CA LEU A 45 -12.61 9.88 -7.05
C LEU A 45 -12.33 11.34 -6.66
N VAL A 46 -11.18 11.87 -7.07
CA VAL A 46 -10.80 13.27 -6.80
C VAL A 46 -11.69 14.23 -7.59
N ASP A 47 -11.98 13.94 -8.86
CA ASP A 47 -12.90 14.73 -9.69
C ASP A 47 -14.33 14.71 -9.12
N ALA A 48 -14.71 13.63 -8.44
CA ALA A 48 -15.97 13.53 -7.69
C ALA A 48 -15.94 14.25 -6.33
N GLY A 49 -14.84 14.92 -5.96
CA GLY A 49 -14.71 15.76 -4.77
C GLY A 49 -14.07 15.08 -3.56
N ALA A 50 -13.44 13.92 -3.71
CA ALA A 50 -12.70 13.31 -2.61
C ALA A 50 -11.49 14.16 -2.20
N GLY A 51 -11.50 14.67 -0.96
CA GLY A 51 -10.39 15.43 -0.37
C GLY A 51 -9.29 14.55 0.26
N ILE A 52 -9.52 13.25 0.37
CA ILE A 52 -8.58 12.24 0.85
C ILE A 52 -8.97 10.89 0.25
N LEU A 53 -7.99 10.07 -0.13
CA LEU A 53 -8.21 8.69 -0.57
C LEU A 53 -7.73 7.70 0.48
N LEU A 54 -8.40 6.55 0.56
CA LEU A 54 -8.03 5.46 1.46
C LEU A 54 -7.67 4.25 0.62
N THR A 55 -6.55 3.61 0.93
CA THR A 55 -6.18 2.34 0.29
C THR A 55 -6.91 1.17 0.95
N GLY A 56 -7.21 0.14 0.18
CA GLY A 56 -7.64 -1.16 0.70
C GLY A 56 -7.35 -2.25 -0.32
N ASP A 57 -7.25 -3.49 0.15
CA ASP A 57 -6.92 -4.64 -0.68
C ASP A 57 -7.83 -5.83 -0.36
N MET A 58 -7.94 -6.76 -1.31
CA MET A 58 -8.52 -8.08 -1.07
C MET A 58 -7.91 -9.06 -2.07
N GLY A 59 -7.20 -10.07 -1.56
CA GLY A 59 -6.57 -11.09 -2.39
C GLY A 59 -5.99 -12.22 -1.55
N ILE A 60 -6.45 -13.46 -1.77
CA ILE A 60 -5.91 -14.60 -1.03
C ILE A 60 -4.44 -14.81 -1.42
N GLY A 61 -3.56 -14.84 -0.41
CA GLY A 61 -2.12 -15.07 -0.58
C GLY A 61 -1.30 -13.82 -0.90
N ASN A 62 -1.92 -12.64 -0.98
CA ASN A 62 -1.26 -11.39 -1.37
C ASN A 62 -0.22 -10.85 -0.35
N THR A 63 -0.21 -11.36 0.88
CA THR A 63 0.86 -11.04 1.85
C THR A 63 2.23 -11.62 1.46
N THR A 64 2.27 -12.65 0.60
CA THR A 64 3.53 -13.22 0.08
C THR A 64 4.19 -12.28 -0.95
N PRO A 65 3.52 -11.82 -2.03
CA PRO A 65 4.08 -10.80 -2.90
C PRO A 65 4.33 -9.48 -2.16
N ALA A 66 3.51 -9.08 -1.18
CA ALA A 66 3.81 -7.91 -0.35
C ALA A 66 5.18 -8.02 0.35
N ALA A 67 5.48 -9.19 0.96
CA ALA A 67 6.79 -9.43 1.57
C ALA A 67 7.94 -9.42 0.55
N ALA A 68 7.72 -9.95 -0.66
CA ALA A 68 8.71 -9.90 -1.74
C ALA A 68 8.98 -8.47 -2.23
N LEU A 69 7.94 -7.65 -2.41
CA LEU A 69 8.08 -6.23 -2.75
C LEU A 69 8.84 -5.47 -1.66
N ILE A 70 8.50 -5.69 -0.39
CA ILE A 70 9.18 -5.04 0.74
C ILE A 70 10.66 -5.43 0.76
N ALA A 71 10.98 -6.71 0.65
CA ALA A 71 12.37 -7.16 0.60
C ALA A 71 13.11 -6.56 -0.61
N ALA A 72 12.50 -6.56 -1.80
CA ALA A 72 13.09 -6.00 -3.02
C ALA A 72 13.42 -4.50 -2.89
N PHE A 73 12.48 -3.69 -2.39
CA PHE A 73 12.69 -2.24 -2.30
C PHE A 73 13.52 -1.80 -1.10
N THR A 74 13.45 -2.51 0.03
CA THR A 74 14.11 -2.07 1.28
C THR A 74 15.42 -2.82 1.57
N GLY A 75 15.67 -3.93 0.89
CA GLY A 75 16.84 -4.79 1.12
C GLY A 75 16.81 -5.60 2.42
N VAL A 76 15.68 -5.60 3.15
CA VAL A 76 15.55 -6.43 4.37
C VAL A 76 15.49 -7.92 4.03
N ASP A 77 15.94 -8.76 4.96
CA ASP A 77 15.86 -10.22 4.79
C ASP A 77 14.40 -10.66 4.59
N PRO A 78 14.11 -11.59 3.66
CA PRO A 78 12.77 -12.12 3.44
C PRO A 78 12.06 -12.64 4.69
N ALA A 79 12.78 -13.19 5.67
CA ALA A 79 12.19 -13.59 6.95
C ALA A 79 11.75 -12.40 7.80
N ALA A 80 12.41 -11.24 7.70
CA ALA A 80 11.99 -10.03 8.39
C ALA A 80 10.78 -9.35 7.70
N ALA A 81 10.65 -9.50 6.38
CA ALA A 81 9.52 -8.98 5.62
C ALA A 81 8.25 -9.87 5.72
N THR A 82 8.42 -11.16 5.99
CA THR A 82 7.33 -12.13 5.97
C THR A 82 6.66 -12.24 7.33
N GLY A 83 5.34 -12.05 7.39
CA GLY A 83 4.54 -12.35 8.57
C GLY A 83 3.81 -13.69 8.52
N ARG A 84 3.28 -14.08 9.68
CA ARG A 84 2.46 -15.29 9.86
C ARG A 84 1.02 -15.14 9.33
N GLY A 85 0.60 -13.96 8.88
CA GLY A 85 -0.74 -13.73 8.34
C GLY A 85 -1.84 -14.12 9.34
N THR A 86 -2.66 -15.08 8.93
CA THR A 86 -3.78 -15.61 9.73
C THR A 86 -3.35 -16.50 10.91
N GLY A 87 -2.05 -16.54 11.25
CA GLY A 87 -1.52 -17.30 12.39
C GLY A 87 -1.01 -18.68 12.02
N VAL A 88 -0.31 -18.80 10.89
CA VAL A 88 0.22 -20.08 10.40
C VAL A 88 1.34 -20.65 11.28
N ASP A 89 1.50 -21.97 11.25
CA ASP A 89 2.55 -22.70 11.97
C ASP A 89 3.96 -22.41 11.43
N ASP A 90 4.98 -22.90 12.13
CA ASP A 90 6.40 -22.65 11.80
C ASP A 90 6.80 -23.24 10.45
N GLU A 91 6.24 -24.39 10.08
CA GLU A 91 6.49 -25.04 8.80
C GLU A 91 5.92 -24.19 7.65
N THR A 92 4.68 -23.73 7.78
CA THR A 92 4.03 -22.88 6.79
C THR A 92 4.70 -21.51 6.69
N TYR A 93 5.14 -20.96 7.82
CA TYR A 93 5.93 -19.74 7.86
C TYR A 93 7.27 -19.92 7.12
N ALA A 94 8.01 -20.98 7.42
CA ALA A 94 9.28 -21.29 6.74
C ALA A 94 9.09 -21.48 5.23
N ARG A 95 8.00 -22.16 4.83
CA ARG A 95 7.61 -22.29 3.42
C ARG A 95 7.33 -20.94 2.77
N LYS A 96 6.60 -20.05 3.44
CA LYS A 96 6.30 -18.70 2.93
C LYS A 96 7.58 -17.88 2.72
N VAL A 97 8.50 -17.91 3.69
CA VAL A 97 9.83 -17.29 3.56
C VAL A 97 10.61 -17.91 2.39
N GLY A 98 10.57 -19.24 2.25
CA GLY A 98 11.20 -19.95 1.13
C GLY A 98 10.65 -19.54 -0.23
N VAL A 99 9.33 -19.35 -0.35
CA VAL A 99 8.69 -18.85 -1.57
C VAL A 99 9.16 -17.43 -1.91
N VAL A 100 9.24 -16.54 -0.92
CA VAL A 100 9.73 -15.17 -1.13
C VAL A 100 11.18 -15.18 -1.60
N ARG A 101 12.06 -15.95 -0.93
CA ARG A 101 13.46 -16.11 -1.33
C ARG A 101 13.60 -16.65 -2.76
N ALA A 102 12.88 -17.74 -3.07
CA ALA A 102 12.94 -18.34 -4.40
C ALA A 102 12.50 -17.36 -5.51
N ALA A 103 11.48 -16.54 -5.27
CA ALA A 103 11.03 -15.53 -6.22
C ALA A 103 12.08 -14.43 -6.42
N LEU A 104 12.67 -13.93 -5.33
CA LEU A 104 13.72 -12.90 -5.39
C LEU A 104 14.99 -13.41 -6.06
N ASP A 105 15.45 -14.62 -5.73
CA ASP A 105 16.65 -15.24 -6.32
C ASP A 105 16.46 -15.49 -7.82
N ARG A 106 15.27 -15.90 -8.24
CA ARG A 106 14.94 -16.19 -9.64
C ARG A 106 14.96 -14.92 -10.50
N HIS A 107 14.32 -13.86 -10.02
CA HIS A 107 14.07 -12.67 -10.83
C HIS A 107 15.11 -11.57 -10.63
N ALA A 108 15.82 -11.59 -9.49
CA ALA A 108 16.78 -10.57 -9.07
C ALA A 108 16.28 -9.14 -9.38
N PRO A 109 15.08 -8.77 -8.90
CA PRO A 109 14.43 -7.54 -9.33
C PRO A 109 15.24 -6.31 -8.93
N ASP A 110 15.45 -5.40 -9.86
CA ASP A 110 16.17 -4.14 -9.62
C ASP A 110 15.23 -3.12 -8.96
N PRO A 111 15.47 -2.68 -7.70
CA PRO A 111 14.63 -1.70 -7.04
C PRO A 111 14.57 -0.34 -7.76
N ALA A 112 15.52 -0.03 -8.66
CA ALA A 112 15.48 1.16 -9.49
C ALA A 112 14.53 1.04 -10.72
N ASP A 113 14.01 -0.16 -11.01
CA ASP A 113 12.96 -0.41 -12.00
C ASP A 113 11.66 -0.85 -11.31
N PRO A 114 10.91 0.07 -10.70
CA PRO A 114 9.71 -0.28 -9.92
C PRO A 114 8.62 -0.97 -10.74
N LEU A 115 8.52 -0.71 -12.05
CA LEU A 115 7.61 -1.45 -12.93
C LEU A 115 8.05 -2.91 -13.10
N GLY A 116 9.36 -3.15 -13.22
CA GLY A 116 9.94 -4.49 -13.27
C GLY A 116 9.75 -5.26 -11.98
N VAL A 117 9.95 -4.61 -10.83
CA VAL A 117 9.71 -5.19 -9.50
C VAL A 117 8.24 -5.62 -9.36
N LEU A 118 7.30 -4.71 -9.68
CA LEU A 118 5.87 -5.02 -9.67
C LEU A 118 5.51 -6.16 -10.64
N ALA A 119 6.11 -6.17 -11.84
CA ALA A 119 5.83 -7.18 -12.84
C ALA A 119 6.33 -8.58 -12.42
N THR A 120 7.48 -8.66 -11.76
CA THR A 120 8.12 -9.94 -11.44
C THR A 120 7.56 -10.57 -10.17
N VAL A 121 7.50 -9.82 -9.06
CA VAL A 121 7.18 -10.34 -7.72
C VAL A 121 5.95 -9.69 -7.08
N GLY A 122 5.28 -8.77 -7.76
CA GLY A 122 4.09 -8.08 -7.27
C GLY A 122 2.77 -8.80 -7.55
N GLY A 123 1.67 -8.06 -7.36
CA GLY A 123 0.30 -8.45 -7.67
C GLY A 123 -0.44 -7.38 -8.46
N LEU A 124 -1.61 -7.72 -9.00
CA LEU A 124 -2.47 -6.77 -9.72
C LEU A 124 -2.93 -5.63 -8.79
N GLU A 125 -3.33 -6.01 -7.59
CA GLU A 125 -3.75 -5.12 -6.51
C GLU A 125 -2.61 -4.22 -6.04
N HIS A 126 -1.39 -4.73 -5.98
CA HIS A 126 -0.20 -3.94 -5.62
C HIS A 126 0.07 -2.87 -6.68
N ALA A 127 0.05 -3.25 -7.96
CA ALA A 127 0.22 -2.32 -9.06
C ALA A 127 -0.91 -1.27 -9.10
N ALA A 128 -2.17 -1.69 -8.91
CA ALA A 128 -3.30 -0.78 -8.85
C ALA A 128 -3.21 0.20 -7.65
N LEU A 129 -2.81 -0.26 -6.47
CA LEU A 129 -2.62 0.61 -5.31
C LEU A 129 -1.44 1.58 -5.50
N ALA A 130 -0.34 1.14 -6.10
CA ALA A 130 0.77 2.03 -6.45
C ALA A 130 0.32 3.13 -7.41
N GLY A 131 -0.48 2.76 -8.43
CA GLY A 131 -1.11 3.70 -9.34
C GLY A 131 -2.07 4.67 -8.65
N LEU A 132 -2.88 4.20 -7.71
CA LEU A 132 -3.80 5.04 -6.93
C LEU A 132 -3.03 6.08 -6.10
N VAL A 133 -1.94 5.67 -5.44
CA VAL A 133 -1.07 6.56 -4.66
C VAL A 133 -0.44 7.62 -5.56
N LEU A 134 0.14 7.22 -6.70
CA LEU A 134 0.72 8.14 -7.67
C LEU A 134 -0.31 9.12 -8.24
N GLY A 135 -1.50 8.63 -8.60
CA GLY A 135 -2.59 9.44 -9.12
C GLY A 135 -3.05 10.50 -8.11
N ALA A 136 -3.19 10.13 -6.85
CA ALA A 136 -3.54 11.07 -5.79
C ALA A 136 -2.43 12.10 -5.52
N ALA A 137 -1.17 11.65 -5.46
CA ALA A 137 -0.01 12.51 -5.24
C ALA A 137 0.13 13.56 -6.35
N ALA A 138 -0.04 13.17 -7.62
CA ALA A 138 -0.03 14.09 -8.76
C ALA A 138 -1.13 15.16 -8.67
N ARG A 139 -2.23 14.87 -7.97
CA ARG A 139 -3.35 15.78 -7.71
C ARG A 139 -3.25 16.49 -6.36
N ARG A 140 -2.15 16.27 -5.60
CA ARG A 140 -1.92 16.77 -4.24
C ARG A 140 -3.06 16.39 -3.26
N VAL A 141 -3.64 15.22 -3.45
CA VAL A 141 -4.65 14.67 -2.55
C VAL A 141 -3.98 13.65 -1.62
N PRO A 142 -4.13 13.78 -0.30
CA PRO A 142 -3.55 12.84 0.64
C PRO A 142 -4.13 11.43 0.48
N VAL A 143 -3.30 10.42 0.76
CA VAL A 143 -3.67 9.01 0.75
C VAL A 143 -3.37 8.39 2.10
N LEU A 144 -4.40 7.85 2.72
CA LEU A 144 -4.29 7.13 3.98
C LEU A 144 -4.03 5.64 3.69
N LEU A 145 -2.82 5.21 4.02
CA LEU A 145 -2.33 3.85 3.80
C LEU A 145 -2.89 2.91 4.89
N ASP A 146 -3.33 1.73 4.46
CA ASP A 146 -3.84 0.67 5.34
C ASP A 146 -2.71 -0.25 5.84
N GLY A 147 -2.85 -1.57 5.65
CA GLY A 147 -1.90 -2.56 6.14
C GLY A 147 -0.75 -2.85 5.17
N VAL A 148 -0.10 -3.99 5.38
CA VAL A 148 1.16 -4.36 4.69
C VAL A 148 1.07 -4.35 3.16
N ILE A 149 -0.09 -4.69 2.58
CA ILE A 149 -0.30 -4.68 1.13
C ILE A 149 -0.22 -3.24 0.61
N ALA A 150 -1.00 -2.33 1.19
CA ALA A 150 -0.99 -0.92 0.82
C ALA A 150 0.40 -0.28 0.99
N VAL A 151 1.08 -0.57 2.09
CA VAL A 151 2.42 -0.04 2.36
C VAL A 151 3.46 -0.62 1.38
N SER A 152 3.34 -1.90 0.99
CA SER A 152 4.23 -2.46 -0.04
C SER A 152 4.02 -1.85 -1.43
N ALA A 153 2.78 -1.50 -1.77
CA ALA A 153 2.46 -0.74 -2.99
C ALA A 153 2.97 0.71 -2.91
N ALA A 154 2.94 1.32 -1.72
CA ALA A 154 3.49 2.64 -1.47
C ALA A 154 5.02 2.70 -1.68
N LEU A 155 5.76 1.63 -1.36
CA LEU A 155 7.19 1.52 -1.71
C LEU A 155 7.40 1.58 -3.23
N ALA A 156 6.57 0.88 -4.01
CA ALA A 156 6.65 0.96 -5.46
C ALA A 156 6.35 2.38 -5.97
N ALA A 157 5.31 3.04 -5.42
CA ALA A 157 4.98 4.42 -5.76
C ALA A 157 6.13 5.39 -5.44
N ALA A 158 6.77 5.25 -4.27
CA ALA A 158 7.93 6.06 -3.88
C ALA A 158 9.15 5.80 -4.77
N ALA A 159 9.36 4.57 -5.24
CA ALA A 159 10.42 4.24 -6.19
C ALA A 159 10.15 4.83 -7.60
N PHE A 160 8.89 4.97 -8.02
CA PHE A 160 8.54 5.69 -9.25
C PHE A 160 8.72 7.20 -9.11
N ALA A 161 8.27 7.76 -7.98
CA ALA A 161 8.27 9.19 -7.71
C ALA A 161 8.49 9.41 -6.20
N PRO A 162 9.73 9.72 -5.76
CA PRO A 162 10.04 9.90 -4.34
C PRO A 162 9.18 10.96 -3.65
N ASP A 163 8.81 12.02 -4.38
CA ASP A 163 7.95 13.09 -3.86
C ASP A 163 6.52 12.62 -3.53
N ALA A 164 6.08 11.46 -4.04
CA ALA A 164 4.76 10.91 -3.74
C ALA A 164 4.61 10.58 -2.25
N VAL A 165 5.71 10.34 -1.53
CA VAL A 165 5.70 10.11 -0.07
C VAL A 165 5.06 11.28 0.68
N GLY A 166 5.22 12.51 0.18
CA GLY A 166 4.61 13.71 0.78
C GLY A 166 3.07 13.72 0.75
N ALA A 167 2.44 12.87 -0.05
CA ALA A 167 0.99 12.68 -0.06
C ALA A 167 0.52 11.51 0.83
N MET A 168 1.43 10.70 1.38
CA MET A 168 1.09 9.48 2.11
C MET A 168 0.95 9.75 3.61
N VAL A 169 -0.08 9.19 4.22
CA VAL A 169 -0.26 9.14 5.66
C VAL A 169 -0.41 7.68 6.06
N ALA A 170 0.41 7.21 6.99
CA ALA A 170 0.29 5.84 7.48
C ALA A 170 -0.88 5.73 8.45
N GLY A 171 -1.95 5.03 8.06
CA GLY A 171 -3.15 4.89 8.86
C GLY A 171 -2.87 4.15 10.16
N HIS A 172 -2.33 2.92 10.07
CA HIS A 172 -2.06 2.11 11.25
C HIS A 172 -0.77 1.30 11.16
N ARG A 173 -0.26 0.89 12.33
CA ARG A 173 0.78 -0.16 12.41
C ARG A 173 0.11 -1.51 12.22
N SER A 174 0.38 -2.16 11.09
CA SER A 174 -0.06 -3.53 10.86
C SER A 174 0.73 -4.50 11.75
N ALA A 175 0.08 -5.57 12.21
CA ALA A 175 0.75 -6.65 12.93
C ALA A 175 1.68 -7.50 12.03
N GLU A 176 1.60 -7.33 10.70
CA GLU A 176 2.55 -7.95 9.77
C GLU A 176 3.91 -7.24 9.84
N PRO A 177 5.02 -7.95 10.15
CA PRO A 177 6.31 -7.35 10.45
C PRO A 177 6.88 -6.53 9.29
N GLY A 178 6.63 -6.96 8.04
CA GLY A 178 7.05 -6.24 6.84
C GLY A 178 6.52 -4.81 6.76
N ALA A 179 5.32 -4.54 7.29
CA ALA A 179 4.75 -3.19 7.28
C ALA A 179 5.63 -2.20 8.05
N THR A 180 6.18 -2.61 9.20
CA THR A 180 7.05 -1.75 10.01
C THR A 180 8.37 -1.45 9.29
N ALA A 181 8.96 -2.44 8.62
CA ALA A 181 10.16 -2.24 7.82
C ALA A 181 9.91 -1.26 6.65
N ALA A 182 8.77 -1.43 5.96
CA ALA A 182 8.38 -0.60 4.85
C ALA A 182 8.07 0.85 5.26
N LEU A 183 7.30 1.05 6.34
CA LEU A 183 7.02 2.38 6.89
C LEU A 183 8.29 3.12 7.32
N ARG A 184 9.25 2.40 7.95
CA ARG A 184 10.55 2.98 8.30
C ARG A 184 11.33 3.43 7.06
N HIS A 185 11.32 2.64 5.99
CA HIS A 185 11.98 2.99 4.73
C HIS A 185 11.34 4.24 4.08
N LEU A 186 10.02 4.36 4.17
CA LEU A 186 9.27 5.53 3.69
C LEU A 186 9.38 6.76 4.61
N GLY A 187 9.93 6.62 5.82
CA GLY A 187 9.95 7.70 6.81
C GLY A 187 8.57 8.09 7.34
N LEU A 188 7.62 7.15 7.37
CA LEU A 188 6.24 7.38 7.79
C LEU A 188 5.97 6.75 9.16
N ASP A 189 5.40 7.54 10.07
CA ASP A 189 4.91 7.07 11.37
C ASP A 189 3.40 6.77 11.31
N PRO A 190 2.95 5.59 11.75
CA PRO A 190 1.53 5.24 11.75
C PRO A 190 0.74 6.02 12.80
N LEU A 191 -0.46 6.48 12.44
CA LEU A 191 -1.32 7.26 13.34
C LEU A 191 -1.89 6.43 14.50
N ILE A 192 -2.24 5.17 14.26
CA ILE A 192 -2.79 4.28 15.28
C ILE A 192 -2.07 2.93 15.35
N ASP A 193 -2.05 2.32 16.52
CA ASP A 193 -1.54 0.97 16.73
C ASP A 193 -2.55 0.16 17.54
N LEU A 194 -3.34 -0.65 16.84
CA LEU A 194 -4.42 -1.45 17.40
C LEU A 194 -4.22 -2.96 17.13
N GLY A 195 -3.02 -3.37 16.67
CA GLY A 195 -2.74 -4.77 16.33
C GLY A 195 -3.56 -5.33 15.16
N LEU A 196 -4.02 -4.47 14.23
CA LEU A 196 -4.86 -4.88 13.10
C LEU A 196 -4.06 -5.64 12.03
N ARG A 197 -4.73 -6.61 11.39
CA ARG A 197 -4.16 -7.47 10.34
C ARG A 197 -5.19 -7.99 9.33
N LEU A 198 -6.33 -7.31 9.24
CA LEU A 198 -7.42 -7.70 8.32
C LEU A 198 -7.13 -7.26 6.88
N GLY A 199 -6.63 -6.03 6.69
CA GLY A 199 -6.53 -5.41 5.38
C GLY A 199 -7.85 -4.71 5.01
N GLU A 200 -8.21 -4.74 3.73
CA GLU A 200 -9.47 -4.20 3.18
C GLU A 200 -9.67 -2.69 3.40
N GLY A 201 -8.63 -1.96 3.83
CA GLY A 201 -8.72 -0.53 4.13
C GLY A 201 -9.24 -0.22 5.53
N THR A 202 -9.35 -1.22 6.39
CA THR A 202 -9.97 -1.07 7.72
C THR A 202 -9.15 -0.20 8.68
N GLY A 203 -7.83 -0.33 8.69
CA GLY A 203 -6.94 0.51 9.48
C GLY A 203 -6.85 1.94 8.94
N ALA A 204 -6.84 2.12 7.62
CA ALA A 204 -6.96 3.44 7.00
C ALA A 204 -8.29 4.11 7.40
N LEU A 205 -9.41 3.39 7.30
CA LEU A 205 -10.73 3.90 7.68
C LEU A 205 -10.80 4.29 9.16
N LEU A 206 -10.23 3.49 10.05
CA LEU A 206 -10.18 3.76 11.48
C LEU A 206 -9.28 4.95 11.84
N ALA A 207 -8.26 5.24 11.04
CA ALA A 207 -7.38 6.38 11.23
C ALA A 207 -7.95 7.70 10.68
N LEU A 208 -8.94 7.65 9.78
CA LEU A 208 -9.53 8.84 9.15
C LEU A 208 -10.07 9.88 10.17
N PRO A 209 -10.76 9.51 11.26
CA PRO A 209 -11.19 10.49 12.27
C PRO A 209 -10.03 11.26 12.93
N VAL A 210 -8.84 10.66 13.05
CA VAL A 210 -7.65 11.32 13.60
C VAL A 210 -7.18 12.42 12.64
N VAL A 211 -7.11 12.12 11.35
CA VAL A 211 -6.76 13.09 10.29
C VAL A 211 -7.78 14.23 10.25
N THR A 212 -9.07 13.90 10.22
CA THR A 212 -10.15 14.90 10.24
C THR A 212 -10.09 15.76 11.50
N GLY A 213 -9.81 15.17 12.65
CA GLY A 213 -9.62 15.89 13.91
C GLY A 213 -8.46 16.90 13.83
N ALA A 214 -7.32 16.50 13.28
CA ALA A 214 -6.17 17.40 13.09
C ALA A 214 -6.50 18.58 12.16
N VAL A 215 -7.21 18.33 11.05
CA VAL A 215 -7.67 19.39 10.14
C VAL A 215 -8.62 20.35 10.85
N ARG A 216 -9.58 19.84 11.64
CA ARG A 216 -10.50 20.67 12.42
C ARG A 216 -9.77 21.49 13.47
N VAL A 217 -8.77 20.94 14.15
CA VAL A 217 -7.95 21.69 15.11
C VAL A 217 -7.29 22.90 14.42
N LEU A 218 -6.74 22.72 13.22
CA LEU A 218 -6.11 23.82 12.47
C LEU A 218 -7.09 24.91 12.04
N HIS A 219 -8.35 24.56 11.78
CA HIS A 219 -9.36 25.51 11.29
C HIS A 219 -10.22 26.14 12.39
N GLU A 220 -10.49 25.42 13.47
CA GLU A 220 -11.53 25.76 14.44
C GLU A 220 -10.97 26.17 15.81
N VAL A 221 -9.72 25.84 16.14
CA VAL A 221 -9.12 26.26 17.42
C VAL A 221 -8.72 27.73 17.33
N ALA A 222 -9.27 28.53 18.24
CA ALA A 222 -8.95 29.93 18.40
C ALA A 222 -7.45 30.12 18.64
N THR A 223 -6.85 31.09 17.94
CA THR A 223 -5.49 31.55 18.24
C THR A 223 -5.44 32.24 19.61
N PHE A 224 -4.27 32.30 20.24
CA PHE A 224 -4.08 33.00 21.53
C PHE A 224 -4.66 34.42 21.53
N ASP A 225 -4.44 35.17 20.43
CA ASP A 225 -4.99 36.50 20.23
C ASP A 225 -6.53 36.51 20.22
N SER A 226 -7.15 35.59 19.48
CA SER A 226 -8.61 35.51 19.38
C SER A 226 -9.28 34.97 20.65
N ALA A 227 -8.55 34.19 21.45
CA ALA A 227 -8.99 33.65 22.72
C ALA A 227 -8.74 34.59 23.92
N GLY A 228 -8.09 35.73 23.70
CA GLY A 228 -7.77 36.70 24.76
C GLY A 228 -6.80 36.16 25.82
N VAL A 229 -5.93 35.21 25.44
CA VAL A 229 -4.94 34.64 26.34
C VAL A 229 -3.66 35.46 26.24
N ALA A 230 -3.33 36.20 27.31
CA ALA A 230 -2.12 37.01 27.37
C ALA A 230 -0.86 36.14 27.24
N GLU A 231 0.09 36.58 26.41
CA GLU A 231 1.44 36.00 26.35
C GLU A 231 2.08 36.05 27.75
N LYS A 232 2.68 34.93 28.17
CA LYS A 232 3.47 34.84 29.40
C LYS A 232 4.94 35.13 29.12
#